data_AF-A0A2V6VDB9-F1
#
_entry.id   AF-A0A2V6VDB9-F1
#
_cell.length_a   1.000
_cell.length_b   1.000
_cell.length_c   1.000
_cell.angle_alpha   90.00
_cell.angle_beta   90.00
_cell.angle_gamma   90.00
#
_symmetry.space_group_name_H-M   'P 1'
#
loop_
_entity.id
_entity.type
_entity.pdbx_description
1 polymer ?
#
loop_
_entity_poly.entity_id
_entity_poly.type
_entity_poly.pdbx_seq_one_letter_code
_entity_poly.pdbx_strand_id
1 'polypeptide(L)'
;MLPLIVVSRWLVPLVWLGWLLALEPINARRGRPSWLGDLARGDASKLLALLASGALCGVLWEFWNYWATTKWTYTVPYAGNVKIFEMPVLGYLGFPPFALECYAMYHAVRGVLAADGDTGATLI
;
A
#
# COMPACT_ATOMS: atom_id res chain seq x y z
N MET A 1 3.24 10.68 10.16
CA MET A 1 3.95 11.57 11.11
C MET A 1 4.09 10.96 12.51
N LEU A 2 3.05 10.35 13.08
CA LEU A 2 3.10 9.69 14.40
C LEU A 2 4.33 8.77 14.66
N PRO A 3 4.77 7.92 13.70
CA PRO A 3 5.94 7.04 13.90
C PRO A 3 7.29 7.76 13.98
N LEU A 4 7.36 9.00 13.47
CA LEU A 4 8.57 9.83 13.51
C LEU A 4 8.67 10.63 14.82
N ILE A 5 7.54 10.90 15.45
CA ILE A 5 7.46 11.65 16.72
C ILE A 5 7.61 10.70 17.91
N VAL A 6 7.00 9.51 17.83
CA VAL A 6 7.12 8.47 18.85
C VAL A 6 7.82 7.28 18.22
N VAL A 7 9.09 7.06 18.58
CA VAL A 7 9.83 5.90 18.09
C VAL A 7 9.39 4.68 18.89
N SER A 8 8.45 3.91 18.34
CA SER A 8 7.94 2.68 18.92
C SER A 8 7.84 1.60 17.87
N ARG A 9 8.32 0.40 18.22
CA ARG A 9 8.18 -0.80 17.39
C ARG A 9 6.71 -1.03 16.98
N TRP A 10 5.76 -0.68 17.86
CA TRP A 10 4.32 -0.86 17.68
C TRP A 10 3.70 0.01 16.58
N LEU A 11 4.42 1.05 16.13
CA LEU A 11 3.96 1.94 15.07
C LEU A 11 4.42 1.49 13.68
N VAL A 12 5.21 0.42 13.58
CA VAL A 12 5.65 -0.14 12.29
C VAL A 12 4.47 -0.47 11.37
N PRO A 13 3.36 -1.11 11.81
CA PRO A 13 2.21 -1.35 10.94
C PRO A 13 1.59 -0.06 10.36
N LEU A 14 1.64 1.06 11.09
CA LEU A 14 1.13 2.35 10.60
C LEU A 14 2.01 2.96 9.51
N VAL A 15 3.27 2.55 9.39
CA VAL A 15 4.11 2.96 8.26
C VAL A 15 3.65 2.27 6.97
N TRP A 16 3.10 1.05 7.07
CA TRP A 16 2.66 0.22 5.93
C TRP A 16 1.18 0.35 5.59
N LEU A 17 0.35 0.72 6.57
CA LEU A 17 -1.11 0.80 6.43
C LEU A 17 -1.66 2.21 6.67
N GLY A 18 -0.80 3.15 7.07
CA GLY A 18 -1.24 4.48 7.48
C GLY A 18 -1.91 5.25 6.36
N TRP A 19 -1.32 5.25 5.15
CA TRP A 19 -1.92 5.95 4.02
C TRP A 19 -3.10 5.19 3.46
N LEU A 20 -3.06 3.86 3.49
CA LEU A 20 -4.21 3.05 3.13
C LEU A 20 -5.45 3.43 3.94
N LEU A 21 -5.33 3.45 5.28
CA LEU A 21 -6.42 3.77 6.19
C LEU A 21 -6.89 5.23 6.07
N ALA A 22 -5.99 6.16 5.74
CA ALA A 22 -6.32 7.56 5.60
C ALA A 22 -6.97 7.88 4.24
N LEU A 23 -6.39 7.42 3.13
CA LEU A 23 -6.73 7.87 1.79
C LEU A 23 -7.87 7.07 1.17
N GLU A 24 -7.98 5.78 1.47
CA GLU A 24 -9.01 4.95 0.86
C GLU A 24 -10.44 5.41 1.21
N PRO A 25 -10.78 5.70 2.48
CA PRO A 25 -12.10 6.24 2.82
C PRO A 25 -12.36 7.62 2.21
N ILE A 26 -11.30 8.43 2.01
CA ILE A 26 -11.42 9.74 1.37
C ILE A 26 -11.75 9.58 -0.11
N ASN A 27 -11.06 8.67 -0.81
CA ASN A 27 -11.35 8.37 -2.21
C ASN A 27 -12.78 7.84 -2.38
N ALA A 28 -13.21 6.90 -1.53
CA ALA A 28 -14.57 6.37 -1.54
C ALA A 28 -15.62 7.47 -1.35
N ARG A 29 -15.45 8.34 -0.34
CA ARG A 29 -16.40 9.43 -0.02
C ARG A 29 -16.46 10.50 -1.11
N ARG A 30 -15.36 10.73 -1.82
CA ARG A 30 -15.29 11.71 -2.92
C ARG A 30 -15.74 11.13 -4.27
N GLY A 31 -16.28 9.91 -4.30
CA GLY A 31 -16.71 9.24 -5.53
C GLY A 31 -15.55 8.90 -6.47
N ARG A 32 -14.31 8.89 -5.98
CA ARG A 32 -13.12 8.54 -6.75
C ARG A 32 -12.99 7.01 -6.84
N PRO A 33 -12.21 6.47 -7.80
CA PRO A 33 -11.93 5.04 -7.83
C PRO A 33 -11.37 4.56 -6.50
N SER A 34 -12.00 3.53 -5.94
CA SER A 34 -11.78 3.04 -4.58
C SER A 34 -12.19 1.58 -4.52
N TRP A 35 -11.26 0.71 -4.14
CA TRP A 35 -11.53 -0.71 -3.97
C TRP A 35 -12.49 -0.95 -2.79
N LEU A 36 -12.48 -0.09 -1.77
CA LEU A 36 -13.41 -0.15 -0.65
C LEU A 36 -14.83 0.22 -1.10
N GLY A 37 -14.96 1.20 -1.99
CA GLY A 37 -16.24 1.57 -2.60
C GLY A 37 -16.80 0.46 -3.50
N ASP A 38 -15.95 -0.23 -4.26
CA ASP A 38 -16.35 -1.40 -5.05
C ASP A 38 -16.79 -2.57 -4.16
N LEU A 39 -16.04 -2.83 -3.09
CA LEU A 39 -16.38 -3.88 -2.12
C LEU A 39 -17.73 -3.62 -1.45
N ALA A 40 -18.02 -2.36 -1.09
CA ALA A 40 -19.31 -1.96 -0.55
C ALA A 40 -20.48 -2.15 -1.53
N ARG A 41 -20.20 -2.19 -2.84
CA ARG A 41 -21.17 -2.52 -3.91
C ARG A 41 -21.23 -4.01 -4.22
N GLY A 42 -20.47 -4.85 -3.51
CA GLY A 42 -20.41 -6.29 -3.72
C GLY A 42 -19.38 -6.75 -4.77
N ASP A 43 -18.55 -5.86 -5.31
CA ASP A 43 -17.48 -6.21 -6.24
C ASP A 43 -16.12 -6.27 -5.54
N ALA A 44 -15.69 -7.50 -5.22
CA ALA A 44 -14.38 -7.76 -4.63
C ALA A 44 -13.26 -7.94 -5.66
N SER A 45 -13.55 -7.90 -6.96
CA SER A 45 -12.61 -8.26 -8.02
C SER A 45 -11.36 -7.39 -7.99
N LYS A 46 -11.53 -6.09 -7.77
CA LYS A 46 -10.42 -5.12 -7.69
C LYS A 46 -9.55 -5.33 -6.46
N LEU A 47 -10.18 -5.57 -5.30
CA LEU A 47 -9.47 -5.87 -4.06
C LEU A 47 -8.61 -7.13 -4.23
N LEU A 48 -9.20 -8.21 -4.74
CA LEU A 48 -8.49 -9.46 -4.96
C LEU A 48 -7.36 -9.33 -5.99
N ALA A 49 -7.59 -8.60 -7.09
CA ALA A 49 -6.57 -8.36 -8.10
C ALA A 49 -5.37 -7.58 -7.54
N LEU A 50 -5.62 -6.55 -6.71
CA LEU A 50 -4.55 -5.76 -6.07
C LEU A 50 -3.79 -6.57 -5.01
N LEU A 51 -4.50 -7.39 -4.21
CA LEU A 51 -3.85 -8.28 -3.25
C LEU A 51 -2.99 -9.33 -3.95
N ALA A 52 -3.49 -9.92 -5.04
CA ALA A 52 -2.77 -10.91 -5.82
C ALA A 52 -1.54 -10.30 -6.52
N SER A 53 -1.66 -9.09 -7.08
CA SER A 53 -0.54 -8.40 -7.71
C SER A 53 0.52 -8.00 -6.68
N GLY A 54 0.12 -7.54 -5.49
CA GLY A 54 1.04 -7.29 -4.38
C GLY A 54 1.77 -8.55 -3.94
N ALA A 55 1.07 -9.66 -3.75
CA ALA A 55 1.68 -10.94 -3.40
C ALA A 55 2.68 -11.42 -4.46
N LEU A 56 2.31 -11.37 -5.75
CA LEU A 56 3.20 -11.74 -6.85
C LEU A 56 4.42 -10.83 -6.92
N CYS A 57 4.25 -9.52 -6.74
CA CYS A 57 5.33 -8.55 -6.69
C CYS A 57 6.31 -8.89 -5.56
N GLY A 58 5.83 -9.22 -4.36
CA GLY A 58 6.67 -9.64 -3.24
C GLY A 58 7.46 -10.92 -3.53
N VAL A 59 6.85 -11.90 -4.19
CA VAL A 59 7.55 -13.13 -4.61
C VAL A 59 8.64 -12.84 -5.62
N LEU A 60 8.34 -12.05 -6.66
CA LEU A 60 9.32 -11.70 -7.70
C LEU A 60 10.47 -10.86 -7.13
N TRP A 61 10.15 -9.93 -6.24
CA TRP A 61 11.13 -9.11 -5.55
C TRP A 61 12.12 -9.95 -4.77
N GLU A 62 11.64 -10.87 -3.93
CA GLU A 62 12.51 -11.75 -3.14
C GLU A 62 13.25 -12.76 -4.01
N PHE A 63 12.63 -13.24 -5.09
CA PHE A 63 13.32 -14.05 -6.07
C PHE A 63 14.54 -13.33 -6.63
N TRP A 64 14.42 -12.08 -7.07
CA TRP A 64 15.58 -11.31 -7.56
C TRP A 64 16.56 -10.92 -6.45
N ASN A 65 16.06 -10.56 -5.26
CA ASN A 65 16.90 -10.19 -4.12
C ASN A 65 17.82 -11.33 -3.68
N TYR A 66 17.35 -12.58 -3.77
CA TYR A 66 18.15 -13.76 -3.45
C TYR A 66 19.38 -13.93 -4.35
N TRP A 67 19.25 -13.60 -5.64
CA TRP A 67 20.34 -13.72 -6.61
C TRP A 67 21.26 -12.48 -6.66
N ALA A 68 20.89 -11.38 -6.00
CA ALA A 68 21.65 -10.14 -6.01
C ALA A 68 22.93 -10.26 -5.17
N THR A 69 24.07 -9.79 -5.72
CA THR A 69 25.34 -9.70 -4.97
C THR A 69 25.22 -8.80 -3.73
N THR A 70 24.47 -7.70 -3.84
CA THR A 70 24.09 -6.81 -2.75
C THR A 70 22.62 -7.03 -2.38
N LYS A 71 22.38 -8.09 -1.61
CA LYS A 71 21.03 -8.44 -1.11
C LYS A 71 20.56 -7.48 -0.02
N TRP A 72 19.27 -7.16 -0.04
CA TRP A 72 18.58 -6.51 1.06
C TRP A 72 18.36 -7.52 2.19
N THR A 73 18.89 -7.20 3.36
CA THR A 73 18.68 -7.99 4.59
C THR A 73 17.62 -7.32 5.45
N TYR A 74 16.53 -8.04 5.73
CA TYR A 74 15.38 -7.48 6.44
C TYR A 74 15.47 -7.78 7.93
N THR A 75 15.48 -6.73 8.73
CA THR A 75 15.31 -6.81 10.18
C THR A 75 13.87 -6.44 10.53
N VAL A 76 13.02 -7.45 10.67
CA VAL A 76 11.63 -7.25 11.11
C VAL A 76 11.58 -7.36 12.64
N PRO A 77 11.06 -6.37 13.37
CA PRO A 77 11.02 -6.39 14.84
C PRO A 77 10.04 -7.42 15.41
N TYR A 78 9.21 -8.04 14.57
CA TYR A 78 8.22 -9.06 14.90
C TYR A 78 8.61 -10.39 14.27
N ALA A 79 8.52 -11.48 15.05
CA ALA A 79 8.63 -12.87 14.60
C ALA A 79 9.76 -13.19 13.60
N GLY A 80 10.98 -12.68 13.85
CA GLY A 80 12.15 -12.94 13.00
C GLY A 80 12.61 -14.40 12.88
N ASN A 81 11.97 -15.34 13.59
CA ASN A 81 12.32 -16.76 13.62
C ASN A 81 11.68 -17.60 12.50
N VAL A 82 10.64 -17.10 11.81
CA VAL A 82 10.04 -17.80 10.67
C VAL A 82 10.40 -17.05 9.40
N LYS A 83 11.42 -17.55 8.70
CA LYS A 83 11.93 -16.99 7.44
C LYS A 83 11.61 -17.93 6.29
N ILE A 84 11.16 -17.37 5.19
CA ILE A 84 11.10 -18.05 3.89
C ILE A 84 12.15 -17.31 3.05
N PHE A 85 13.23 -17.98 2.67
CA PHE A 85 14.47 -17.36 2.18
C PHE A 85 15.11 -16.40 3.20
N GLU A 86 15.60 -15.24 2.76
CA GLU A 86 16.23 -14.20 3.60
C GLU A 86 15.19 -13.31 4.31
N MET A 87 13.92 -13.36 3.89
CA MET A 87 12.83 -12.53 4.42
C MET A 87 12.00 -13.26 5.50
N PRO A 88 11.70 -12.60 6.63
CA PRO A 88 10.66 -13.07 7.55
C PRO A 88 9.31 -13.13 6.84
N VAL A 89 8.48 -14.13 7.13
CA VAL A 89 7.14 -14.31 6.50
C VAL A 89 6.26 -13.05 6.65
N LEU A 90 6.42 -12.33 7.77
CA LEU A 90 5.74 -11.06 8.00
C LEU A 90 6.12 -9.95 7.00
N GLY A 91 7.31 -10.00 6.42
CA GLY A 91 7.71 -9.09 5.34
C GLY A 91 6.90 -9.31 4.07
N TYR A 92 6.62 -10.57 3.73
CA TYR A 92 5.76 -10.92 2.59
C TYR A 92 4.32 -10.44 2.77
N LEU A 93 3.80 -10.44 4.00
CA LEU A 93 2.46 -9.92 4.32
C LEU A 93 2.33 -8.41 4.12
N GLY A 94 3.45 -7.69 4.00
CA GLY A 94 3.44 -6.27 3.72
C GLY A 94 3.17 -5.91 2.26
N PHE A 95 3.51 -6.77 1.29
CA PHE A 95 3.34 -6.45 -0.13
C PHE A 95 1.86 -6.38 -0.59
N PRO A 96 0.96 -7.31 -0.18
CA PRO A 96 -0.45 -7.20 -0.54
C PRO A 96 -1.12 -5.89 -0.09
N PRO A 97 -1.03 -5.46 1.18
CA PRO A 97 -1.61 -4.19 1.58
C PRO A 97 -0.88 -2.98 0.98
N PHE A 98 0.42 -3.10 0.69
CA PHE A 98 1.16 -2.03 0.01
C PHE A 98 0.63 -1.76 -1.41
N ALA A 99 0.23 -2.80 -2.15
CA ALA A 99 -0.42 -2.61 -3.46
C ALA A 99 -1.74 -1.84 -3.35
N LEU A 100 -2.54 -2.11 -2.31
CA LEU A 100 -3.77 -1.35 -2.02
C LEU A 100 -3.44 0.11 -1.65
N GLU A 101 -2.36 0.33 -0.89
CA GLU A 101 -1.93 1.65 -0.47
C GLU A 101 -1.50 2.50 -1.66
N CYS A 102 -0.68 1.94 -2.57
CA CYS A 102 -0.29 2.57 -3.82
C CYS A 102 -1.50 2.97 -4.68
N TYR A 103 -2.51 2.10 -4.79
CA TYR A 103 -3.74 2.41 -5.52
C TYR A 103 -4.49 3.60 -4.90
N ALA A 104 -4.66 3.59 -3.57
CA ALA A 104 -5.31 4.68 -2.84
C ALA A 104 -4.54 6.01 -2.99
N MET A 105 -3.21 5.98 -2.89
CA MET A 105 -2.35 7.15 -3.08
C MET A 105 -2.46 7.71 -4.50
N TYR A 106 -2.37 6.84 -5.52
CA TYR A 106 -2.47 7.26 -6.91
C TYR A 106 -3.78 8.00 -7.19
N HIS A 107 -4.92 7.44 -6.78
CA HIS A 107 -6.22 8.05 -7.01
C HIS A 107 -6.48 9.29 -6.15
N ALA A 108 -5.87 9.36 -4.96
CA ALA A 108 -5.89 10.58 -4.16
C ALA A 108 -5.17 11.73 -4.87
N VAL A 109 -3.94 11.50 -5.32
CA VAL A 109 -3.11 12.50 -6.03
C VAL A 109 -3.76 12.92 -7.35
N ARG A 110 -4.15 11.95 -8.18
CA ARG A 110 -4.92 12.16 -9.42
C ARG A 110 -6.14 13.06 -9.19
N GLY A 111 -6.91 12.77 -8.13
CA GLY A 111 -8.12 13.50 -7.84
C GLY A 111 -7.88 14.92 -7.29
N VAL A 112 -6.70 15.20 -6.72
CA VAL A 112 -6.30 16.56 -6.34
C VAL A 112 -5.88 17.34 -7.59
N LEU A 113 -4.98 16.77 -8.40
CA LEU A 113 -4.50 17.42 -9.62
C LEU A 113 -5.62 17.71 -10.63
N ALA A 114 -6.62 16.84 -10.73
CA ALA A 114 -7.78 17.08 -11.60
C ALA A 114 -8.69 18.21 -11.07
N ALA A 115 -8.83 18.37 -9.76
CA ALA A 115 -9.61 19.46 -9.17
C ALA A 115 -8.94 20.83 -9.38
N ASP A 116 -7.60 20.85 -9.35
CA ASP A 116 -6.82 22.06 -9.64
C ASP A 116 -6.94 22.47 -11.12
N GLY A 117 -7.11 21.49 -12.03
CA GLY A 117 -7.33 21.73 -13.47
C GLY A 117 -8.70 22.32 -13.81
N ASP A 118 -9.74 22.02 -13.03
CA ASP A 118 -11.11 22.52 -13.26
C ASP A 118 -11.29 23.98 -12.79
N THR A 119 -10.42 24.46 -11.90
CA THR A 119 -10.51 25.83 -11.36
C THR A 119 -10.06 26.90 -12.38
N GLY A 120 -9.44 26.50 -13.50
CA GLY A 120 -8.98 27.41 -14.56
C GLY A 120 -9.94 27.64 -15.73
N ALA A 121 -11.03 26.87 -15.85
CA ALA A 121 -11.89 26.88 -17.03
C ALA A 121 -13.25 27.59 -16.85
N THR A 122 -13.57 28.10 -15.66
CA THR A 122 -14.84 28.78 -15.38
C THR A 122 -14.64 30.30 -15.18
N LEU A 123 -14.01 30.97 -16.14
CA LEU A 123 -14.01 32.44 -16.26
C LEU A 123 -13.85 32.87 -17.73
N ILE A 124 -14.74 32.45 -18.62
CA ILE A 124 -15.05 33.16 -19.88
C ILE A 124 -16.51 32.93 -20.25
#